data_AF-A0ABD7ZZB4-F1
#
_entry.id   AF-A0ABD7ZZB4-F1
#
_cell.length_a   1.000
_cell.length_b   1.000
_cell.length_c   1.000
_cell.angle_alpha   90.00
_cell.angle_beta   90.00
_cell.angle_gamma   90.00
#
_symmetry.space_group_name_H-M   'P 1'
#
loop_
_entity.id
_entity.type
_entity.pdbx_description
1 polymer ?
#
loop_
_entity_poly.entity_id
_entity_poly.type
_entity_poly.pdbx_seq_one_letter_code
_entity_poly.pdbx_strand_id
1 'polypeptide(L)'
;MKTEKEKMVAGEMYIADDEELVADRVEAKRLTRLYNEAMETGDERRFTLLNQLLGSSADGKAQINPDFRCDYGYNIHVGKSFFANFNCVILDVCEVRIGDNCMFAPGVHIYTATHPLHPVERNSGKEYGKPVKIGNNVWVGGGAIINPGVSIGDNAVIASGAVVTKDVPNNVVVGGNPAKVIKTIDL
;
A
#
# COMPACT_ATOMS: atom_id res chain seq x y z
N MET A 1 -16.39 5.01 -23.82
CA MET A 1 -15.35 3.97 -23.60
C MET A 1 -14.70 4.27 -22.27
N LYS A 2 -14.14 3.27 -21.59
CA LYS A 2 -13.44 3.50 -20.31
C LYS A 2 -12.17 4.32 -20.53
N THR A 3 -11.85 5.26 -19.62
CA THR A 3 -10.54 5.93 -19.54
C THR A 3 -9.46 4.95 -19.08
N GLU A 4 -8.17 5.31 -19.21
CA GLU A 4 -7.08 4.46 -18.71
C GLU A 4 -7.10 4.35 -17.19
N LYS A 5 -7.53 5.40 -16.48
CA LYS A 5 -7.76 5.35 -15.03
C LYS A 5 -8.88 4.39 -14.62
N GLU A 6 -9.99 4.38 -15.35
CA GLU A 6 -11.08 3.42 -15.11
C GLU A 6 -10.62 1.96 -15.35
N LYS A 7 -9.70 1.73 -16.29
CA LYS A 7 -9.08 0.42 -16.51
C LYS A 7 -8.12 0.06 -15.39
N MET A 8 -7.25 0.99 -15.00
CA MET A 8 -6.26 0.83 -13.94
C MET A 8 -6.92 0.39 -12.62
N VAL A 9 -7.93 1.13 -12.16
CA VAL A 9 -8.64 0.83 -10.91
C VAL A 9 -9.41 -0.50 -10.98
N ALA A 10 -9.87 -0.89 -12.18
CA ALA A 10 -10.52 -2.18 -12.42
C ALA A 10 -9.53 -3.36 -12.52
N GLY A 11 -8.22 -3.13 -12.46
CA GLY A 11 -7.19 -4.17 -12.64
C GLY A 11 -7.04 -4.64 -14.10
N GLU A 12 -7.60 -3.90 -15.05
CA GLU A 12 -7.42 -4.13 -16.48
C GLU A 12 -6.08 -3.58 -16.97
N MET A 13 -5.63 -4.01 -18.16
CA MET A 13 -4.44 -3.42 -18.79
C MET A 13 -4.71 -1.95 -19.15
N TYR A 14 -3.86 -1.05 -18.64
CA TYR A 14 -3.94 0.40 -18.87
C TYR A 14 -2.61 0.96 -19.37
N ILE A 15 -2.64 2.09 -20.08
CA ILE A 15 -1.44 2.81 -20.54
C ILE A 15 -0.89 3.65 -19.38
N ALA A 16 0.33 3.34 -18.92
CA ALA A 16 0.92 3.96 -17.75
C ALA A 16 1.16 5.48 -17.92
N ASP A 17 1.51 5.88 -19.14
CA ASP A 17 1.83 7.27 -19.52
C ASP A 17 0.60 8.05 -20.02
N ASP A 18 -0.61 7.58 -19.74
CA ASP A 18 -1.82 8.38 -19.93
C ASP A 18 -1.71 9.74 -19.21
N GLU A 19 -2.15 10.82 -19.86
CA GLU A 19 -1.93 12.19 -19.37
C GLU A 19 -2.55 12.42 -17.98
N GLU A 20 -3.73 11.84 -17.69
CA GLU A 20 -4.37 11.95 -16.38
C GLU A 20 -3.54 11.22 -15.32
N LEU A 21 -3.13 9.99 -15.62
CA LEU A 21 -2.35 9.17 -14.70
C LEU A 21 -0.97 9.77 -14.40
N VAL A 22 -0.32 10.35 -15.41
CA VAL A 22 0.96 11.07 -15.23
C VAL A 22 0.76 12.29 -14.33
N ALA A 23 -0.26 13.11 -14.59
CA ALA A 23 -0.57 14.29 -13.80
C ALA A 23 -0.84 13.93 -12.33
N ASP A 24 -1.63 12.88 -12.10
CA ASP A 24 -1.95 12.36 -10.76
C ASP A 24 -0.67 11.94 -10.01
N ARG A 25 0.23 11.15 -10.64
CA ARG A 25 1.49 10.73 -10.00
C ARG A 25 2.42 11.90 -9.71
N VAL A 26 2.42 12.94 -10.55
CA VAL A 26 3.21 14.16 -10.31
C VAL A 26 2.67 14.91 -9.09
N GLU A 27 1.36 15.05 -8.99
CA GLU A 27 0.70 15.69 -7.86
C GLU A 27 0.91 14.90 -6.55
N ALA A 28 0.75 13.57 -6.60
CA ALA A 28 1.02 12.70 -5.46
C ALA A 28 2.45 12.89 -4.93
N LYS A 29 3.47 12.85 -5.80
CA LYS A 29 4.87 13.12 -5.41
C LYS A 29 5.05 14.50 -4.79
N ARG A 30 4.39 15.54 -5.32
CA ARG A 30 4.46 16.90 -4.77
C ARG A 30 3.89 16.94 -3.36
N LEU A 31 2.72 16.33 -3.14
CA LEU A 31 2.07 16.30 -1.85
C LEU A 31 2.80 15.41 -0.84
N THR A 32 3.32 14.25 -1.26
CA THR A 32 4.18 13.38 -0.45
C THR A 32 5.41 14.12 0.06
N ARG A 33 6.06 14.93 -0.79
CA ARG A 33 7.21 15.76 -0.35
C ARG A 33 6.81 16.70 0.79
N LEU A 34 5.72 17.44 0.63
CA LEU A 34 5.23 18.37 1.66
C LEU A 34 4.86 17.63 2.95
N TYR A 35 4.23 16.46 2.82
CA TYR A 35 3.86 15.61 3.94
C TYR A 35 5.10 15.14 4.73
N ASN A 36 6.11 14.59 4.05
CA ASN A 36 7.31 14.09 4.70
C ASN A 36 8.02 15.21 5.48
N GLU A 37 8.19 16.40 4.87
CA GLU A 37 8.79 17.56 5.54
C GLU A 37 7.98 18.02 6.77
N ALA A 38 6.64 18.07 6.66
CA ALA A 38 5.77 18.41 7.79
C ALA A 38 5.87 17.39 8.93
N MET A 39 6.00 16.10 8.61
CA MET A 39 6.18 15.05 9.60
C MET A 39 7.56 15.13 10.27
N GLU A 40 8.64 15.32 9.51
CA GLU A 40 10.02 15.45 10.02
C GLU A 40 10.19 16.65 10.96
N THR A 41 9.51 17.76 10.67
CA THR A 41 9.59 19.00 11.46
C THR A 41 8.59 19.04 12.63
N GLY A 42 7.74 18.03 12.77
CA GLY A 42 6.71 17.97 13.81
C GLY A 42 5.55 18.95 13.61
N ASP A 43 5.33 19.43 12.38
CA ASP A 43 4.26 20.36 12.06
C ASP A 43 2.89 19.68 12.16
N GLU A 44 1.93 20.31 12.84
CA GLU A 44 0.56 19.81 12.99
C GLU A 44 -0.21 19.74 11.65
N ARG A 45 0.22 20.50 10.64
CA ARG A 45 -0.34 20.44 9.28
C ARG A 45 -0.11 19.10 8.58
N ARG A 46 0.77 18.23 9.11
CA ARG A 46 1.00 16.87 8.60
C ARG A 46 -0.31 16.09 8.39
N PHE A 47 -1.28 16.22 9.29
CA PHE A 47 -2.56 15.52 9.15
C PHE A 47 -3.41 16.09 8.02
N THR A 48 -3.41 17.41 7.82
CA THR A 48 -4.11 18.04 6.69
C THR A 48 -3.53 17.57 5.37
N LEU A 49 -2.21 17.57 5.24
CA LEU A 49 -1.52 17.10 4.03
C LEU A 49 -1.77 15.61 3.78
N LEU A 50 -1.71 14.79 4.83
CA LEU A 50 -1.95 13.35 4.71
C LEU A 50 -3.39 13.03 4.30
N ASN A 51 -4.37 13.75 4.84
CA ASN A 51 -5.78 13.56 4.49
C ASN A 51 -6.13 14.09 3.09
N GLN A 52 -5.26 14.92 2.48
CA GLN A 52 -5.35 15.26 1.05
C GLN A 52 -4.68 14.19 0.17
N LEU A 53 -3.67 13.50 0.69
CA LEU A 53 -2.91 12.49 -0.05
C LEU A 53 -3.63 11.15 -0.09
N LEU A 54 -4.07 10.66 1.07
CA LEU A 54 -4.75 9.38 1.18
C LEU A 54 -6.18 9.47 0.65
N GLY A 55 -6.67 8.38 0.05
CA GLY A 55 -8.06 8.27 -0.35
C GLY A 55 -9.01 8.41 0.84
N SER A 56 -8.66 7.77 1.97
CA SER A 56 -9.37 7.98 3.24
C SER A 56 -8.59 7.46 4.44
N SER A 57 -8.75 8.13 5.58
CA SER A 57 -8.45 7.56 6.91
C SER A 57 -9.70 7.67 7.80
N ALA A 58 -10.02 6.62 8.56
CA ALA A 58 -11.28 6.57 9.31
C ALA A 58 -11.40 7.62 10.43
N ASP A 59 -10.27 8.08 10.98
CA ASP A 59 -10.21 9.06 12.07
C ASP A 59 -9.49 10.37 11.69
N GLY A 60 -8.99 10.50 10.47
CA GLY A 60 -8.23 11.68 10.03
C GLY A 60 -6.84 11.81 10.68
N LYS A 61 -6.37 10.77 11.39
CA LYS A 61 -5.21 10.82 12.30
C LYS A 61 -4.20 9.69 12.08
N ALA A 62 -4.18 9.07 10.89
CA ALA A 62 -3.15 8.13 10.50
C ALA A 62 -1.74 8.68 10.77
N GLN A 63 -0.85 7.85 11.33
CA GLN A 63 0.50 8.21 11.72
C GLN A 63 1.52 7.49 10.84
N ILE A 64 2.09 8.20 9.87
CA ILE A 64 3.05 7.64 8.90
C ILE A 64 4.39 8.37 9.03
N ASN A 65 5.45 7.65 9.35
CA ASN A 65 6.79 8.22 9.47
C ASN A 65 7.46 8.41 8.09
N PRO A 66 8.36 9.40 7.96
CA PRO A 66 9.05 9.72 6.72
C PRO A 66 10.16 8.70 6.38
N ASP A 67 10.70 8.64 5.17
CA ASP A 67 10.06 9.15 3.95
C ASP A 67 8.99 8.15 3.50
N PHE A 68 7.72 8.56 3.53
CA PHE A 68 6.64 7.78 2.91
C PHE A 68 6.67 7.95 1.40
N ARG A 69 6.25 6.92 0.65
CA ARG A 69 6.10 6.96 -0.81
C ARG A 69 4.83 6.23 -1.24
N CYS A 70 4.10 6.81 -2.20
CA CYS A 70 3.00 6.15 -2.91
C CYS A 70 2.95 6.59 -4.37
N ASP A 71 2.20 5.86 -5.20
CA ASP A 71 2.02 6.23 -6.61
C ASP A 71 0.98 7.34 -6.76
N TYR A 72 -0.19 7.14 -6.16
CA TYR A 72 -1.37 8.01 -6.31
C TYR A 72 -1.86 8.57 -4.99
N GLY A 73 -1.73 7.80 -3.91
CA GLY A 73 -2.25 8.14 -2.58
C GLY A 73 -3.76 7.92 -2.45
N TYR A 74 -4.54 8.36 -3.44
CA TYR A 74 -6.01 8.32 -3.37
C TYR A 74 -6.61 6.91 -3.40
N ASN A 75 -5.85 5.88 -3.76
CA ASN A 75 -6.30 4.49 -3.72
C ASN A 75 -5.96 3.80 -2.39
N ILE A 76 -5.33 4.52 -1.46
CA ILE A 76 -4.99 4.03 -0.12
C ILE A 76 -6.10 4.42 0.85
N HIS A 77 -6.66 3.42 1.51
CA HIS A 77 -7.72 3.58 2.48
C HIS A 77 -7.40 2.86 3.77
N VAL A 78 -7.26 3.61 4.86
CA VAL A 78 -6.86 3.08 6.17
C VAL A 78 -7.97 3.23 7.21
N GLY A 79 -8.06 2.25 8.10
CA GLY A 79 -8.91 2.29 9.28
C GLY A 79 -8.42 3.27 10.35
N LYS A 80 -8.94 3.12 11.56
CA LYS A 80 -8.57 3.89 12.74
C LYS A 80 -7.19 3.49 13.24
N SER A 81 -6.48 4.44 13.83
CA SER A 81 -5.21 4.19 14.53
C SER A 81 -4.17 3.47 13.65
N PHE A 82 -4.16 3.77 12.35
CA PHE A 82 -3.16 3.26 11.43
C PHE A 82 -1.79 3.88 11.75
N PHE A 83 -0.79 3.02 11.88
CA PHE A 83 0.59 3.40 12.09
C PHE A 83 1.49 2.78 11.03
N ALA A 84 2.37 3.58 10.42
CA ALA A 84 3.43 3.08 9.56
C ALA A 84 4.74 3.76 9.91
N ASN A 85 5.79 2.96 10.10
CA ASN A 85 7.10 3.45 10.46
C ASN A 85 7.92 3.86 9.21
N PHE A 86 9.16 4.27 9.42
CA PHE A 86 10.01 4.90 8.40
C PHE A 86 10.06 4.12 7.09
N ASN A 87 10.10 4.84 5.97
CA ASN A 87 10.38 4.28 4.64
C ASN A 87 9.39 3.21 4.15
N CYS A 88 8.12 3.28 4.54
CA CYS A 88 7.09 2.46 3.90
C CYS A 88 6.78 2.97 2.48
N VAL A 89 6.53 2.03 1.56
CA VAL A 89 6.19 2.31 0.16
C VAL A 89 4.90 1.58 -0.20
N ILE A 90 3.94 2.28 -0.79
CA ILE A 90 2.66 1.70 -1.23
C ILE A 90 2.41 2.05 -2.70
N LEU A 91 2.60 1.10 -3.62
CA LEU A 91 2.25 1.29 -5.03
C LEU A 91 0.77 0.96 -5.23
N ASP A 92 -0.06 2.00 -5.24
CA ASP A 92 -1.52 1.96 -5.17
C ASP A 92 -2.19 2.23 -6.53
N VAL A 93 -1.78 1.53 -7.60
CA VAL A 93 -2.50 1.57 -8.89
C VAL A 93 -3.93 1.02 -8.75
N CYS A 94 -4.11 -0.01 -7.92
CA CYS A 94 -5.42 -0.49 -7.48
C CYS A 94 -5.62 -0.19 -5.99
N GLU A 95 -6.83 -0.46 -5.50
CA GLU A 95 -7.18 -0.26 -4.09
C GLU A 95 -6.21 -0.97 -3.14
N VAL A 96 -5.74 -0.22 -2.14
CA VAL A 96 -5.07 -0.73 -0.94
C VAL A 96 -5.96 -0.43 0.26
N ARG A 97 -6.64 -1.46 0.77
CA ARG A 97 -7.57 -1.37 1.89
C ARG A 97 -6.93 -1.93 3.15
N ILE A 98 -6.80 -1.12 4.19
CA ILE A 98 -6.17 -1.49 5.47
C ILE A 98 -7.17 -1.26 6.60
N GLY A 99 -7.39 -2.25 7.46
CA GLY A 99 -8.32 -2.18 8.57
C GLY A 99 -7.85 -1.33 9.75
N ASP A 100 -8.59 -1.42 10.86
CA ASP A 100 -8.31 -0.71 12.10
C ASP A 100 -7.08 -1.28 12.82
N ASN A 101 -6.37 -0.44 13.58
CA ASN A 101 -5.24 -0.81 14.46
C ASN A 101 -4.09 -1.55 13.74
N CYS A 102 -3.90 -1.30 12.45
CA CYS A 102 -2.78 -1.88 11.72
C CYS A 102 -1.48 -1.12 11.98
N MET A 103 -0.39 -1.86 12.12
CA MET A 103 0.93 -1.31 12.40
C MET A 103 1.95 -1.86 11.41
N PHE A 104 2.62 -0.98 10.66
CA PHE A 104 3.75 -1.32 9.81
C PHE A 104 5.05 -0.89 10.45
N ALA A 105 6.00 -1.81 10.54
CA ALA A 105 7.38 -1.54 10.91
C ALA A 105 8.14 -0.86 9.75
N PRO A 106 9.41 -0.46 9.92
CA PRO A 106 10.13 0.27 8.89
C PRO A 106 10.31 -0.54 7.60
N GLY A 107 10.27 0.13 6.44
CA GLY A 107 10.57 -0.47 5.15
C GLY A 107 9.53 -1.47 4.64
N VAL A 108 8.29 -1.42 5.13
CA VAL A 108 7.21 -2.28 4.59
C VAL A 108 6.82 -1.77 3.21
N HIS A 109 6.81 -2.68 2.24
CA HIS A 109 6.42 -2.39 0.86
C HIS A 109 5.14 -3.14 0.49
N ILE A 110 4.16 -2.41 -0.03
CA ILE A 110 2.90 -2.95 -0.55
C ILE A 110 2.81 -2.64 -2.03
N TYR A 111 2.55 -3.68 -2.82
CA TYR A 111 2.46 -3.55 -4.27
C TYR A 111 1.11 -4.01 -4.76
N THR A 112 0.40 -3.14 -5.46
CA THR A 112 -0.73 -3.54 -6.32
C THR A 112 -0.32 -3.59 -7.79
N ALA A 113 0.67 -2.80 -8.20
CA ALA A 113 1.18 -2.75 -9.57
C ALA A 113 1.93 -4.02 -9.97
N THR A 114 1.76 -4.46 -11.22
CA THR A 114 2.46 -5.61 -11.78
C THR A 114 2.51 -5.58 -13.31
N HIS A 115 3.23 -6.54 -13.90
CA HIS A 115 3.43 -6.61 -15.34
C HIS A 115 3.25 -8.02 -15.90
N PRO A 116 2.87 -8.13 -17.19
CA PRO A 116 2.99 -9.39 -17.92
C PRO A 116 4.41 -9.97 -17.86
N LEU A 117 4.50 -11.31 -17.79
CA LEU A 117 5.79 -11.99 -17.83
C LEU A 117 6.40 -11.98 -19.24
N HIS A 118 5.56 -11.96 -20.28
CA HIS A 118 6.04 -11.96 -21.66
C HIS A 118 6.62 -10.57 -22.03
N PRO A 119 7.85 -10.49 -22.60
CA PRO A 119 8.54 -9.22 -22.79
C PRO A 119 7.84 -8.27 -23.76
N VAL A 120 7.22 -8.80 -24.83
CA VAL A 120 6.50 -7.95 -25.81
C VAL A 120 5.32 -7.24 -25.17
N GLU A 121 4.55 -7.93 -24.34
CA GLU A 121 3.39 -7.36 -23.66
C GLU A 121 3.82 -6.37 -22.58
N ARG A 122 4.84 -6.73 -21.78
CA ARG A 122 5.39 -5.83 -20.75
C ARG A 122 5.98 -4.54 -21.32
N ASN A 123 6.55 -4.60 -22.52
CA ASN A 123 7.16 -3.43 -23.17
C ASN A 123 6.16 -2.63 -24.03
N SER A 124 4.86 -2.95 -23.99
CA SER A 124 3.84 -2.29 -24.80
C SER A 124 3.46 -0.87 -24.33
N GLY A 125 4.03 -0.42 -23.21
CA GLY A 125 3.61 0.79 -22.51
C GLY A 125 2.37 0.59 -21.63
N LYS A 126 1.87 -0.65 -21.52
CA LYS A 126 0.74 -1.01 -20.68
C LYS A 126 1.14 -1.91 -19.52
N GLU A 127 0.45 -1.74 -18.40
CA GLU A 127 0.59 -2.54 -17.20
C GLU A 127 -0.78 -2.75 -16.53
N TYR A 128 -0.84 -3.46 -15.41
CA TYR A 128 -2.08 -3.70 -14.68
C TYR A 128 -1.83 -3.84 -13.18
N GLY A 129 -2.89 -3.87 -12.39
CA GLY A 129 -2.80 -4.04 -10.95
C GLY A 129 -3.72 -5.10 -10.39
N LYS A 130 -3.47 -5.47 -9.14
CA LYS A 130 -4.36 -6.30 -8.32
C LYS A 130 -4.48 -5.69 -6.92
N PRO A 131 -5.71 -5.44 -6.42
CA PRO A 131 -5.89 -4.78 -5.13
C PRO A 131 -5.32 -5.60 -3.98
N VAL A 132 -4.93 -4.91 -2.89
CA VAL A 132 -4.45 -5.54 -1.65
C VAL A 132 -5.43 -5.21 -0.52
N LYS A 133 -5.77 -6.23 0.26
CA LYS A 133 -6.63 -6.07 1.44
C LYS A 133 -5.92 -6.55 2.70
N ILE A 134 -5.88 -5.72 3.72
CA ILE A 134 -5.32 -6.02 5.03
C ILE A 134 -6.44 -5.83 6.05
N GLY A 135 -6.71 -6.86 6.84
CA GLY A 135 -7.73 -6.88 7.89
C GLY A 135 -7.40 -5.95 9.06
N ASN A 136 -8.04 -6.18 10.19
CA ASN A 136 -7.87 -5.42 11.42
C ASN A 136 -6.75 -6.02 12.29
N ASN A 137 -6.13 -5.18 13.13
CA ASN A 137 -5.11 -5.57 14.11
C ASN A 137 -3.90 -6.30 13.49
N VAL A 138 -3.58 -6.03 12.23
CA VAL A 138 -2.46 -6.66 11.54
C VAL A 138 -1.16 -5.95 11.90
N TRP A 139 -0.15 -6.71 12.30
CA TRP A 139 1.21 -6.21 12.45
C TRP A 139 2.09 -6.71 11.30
N VAL A 140 2.66 -5.77 10.55
CA VAL A 140 3.59 -6.07 9.46
C VAL A 140 5.02 -5.73 9.88
N GLY A 141 5.86 -6.75 10.00
CA GLY A 141 7.25 -6.64 10.41
C GLY A 141 8.15 -5.93 9.38
N GLY A 142 9.30 -5.45 9.85
CA GLY A 142 10.15 -4.54 9.07
C GLY A 142 10.69 -5.19 7.80
N GLY A 143 10.72 -4.43 6.70
CA GLY A 143 11.20 -4.92 5.41
C GLY A 143 10.32 -5.98 4.75
N ALA A 144 9.11 -6.24 5.26
CA ALA A 144 8.20 -7.19 4.63
C ALA A 144 7.63 -6.65 3.31
N ILE A 145 7.39 -7.56 2.36
CA ILE A 145 6.84 -7.26 1.04
C ILE A 145 5.49 -7.95 0.90
N ILE A 146 4.46 -7.19 0.55
CA ILE A 146 3.11 -7.67 0.26
C ILE A 146 2.85 -7.53 -1.25
N ASN A 147 2.71 -8.66 -1.94
CA ASN A 147 2.56 -8.69 -3.39
C ASN A 147 1.12 -8.39 -3.89
N PRO A 148 0.97 -8.11 -5.19
CA PRO A 148 -0.33 -7.79 -5.79
C PRO A 148 -1.37 -8.89 -5.59
N GLY A 149 -2.59 -8.49 -5.20
CA GLY A 149 -3.73 -9.38 -5.05
C GLY A 149 -3.84 -10.10 -3.71
N VAL A 150 -2.91 -9.85 -2.78
CA VAL A 150 -2.89 -10.53 -1.48
C VAL A 150 -3.97 -9.96 -0.55
N SER A 151 -4.68 -10.86 0.12
CA SER A 151 -5.50 -10.58 1.29
C SER A 151 -4.84 -11.09 2.59
N ILE A 152 -4.69 -10.21 3.58
CA ILE A 152 -4.21 -10.55 4.93
C ILE A 152 -5.38 -10.48 5.90
N GLY A 153 -5.63 -11.60 6.58
CA GLY A 153 -6.69 -11.76 7.55
C GLY A 153 -6.47 -10.98 8.85
N ASP A 154 -7.52 -10.86 9.64
CA ASP A 154 -7.52 -10.16 10.92
C ASP A 154 -6.52 -10.80 11.91
N ASN A 155 -5.90 -9.96 12.74
CA ASN A 155 -4.95 -10.32 13.81
C ASN A 155 -3.69 -11.06 13.32
N ALA A 156 -3.46 -11.11 12.01
CA ALA A 156 -2.28 -11.75 11.45
C ALA A 156 -1.01 -10.94 11.77
N VAL A 157 0.10 -11.66 11.94
CA VAL A 157 1.43 -11.08 12.13
C VAL A 157 2.34 -11.53 10.99
N ILE A 158 2.92 -10.56 10.30
CA ILE A 158 3.91 -10.79 9.24
C ILE A 158 5.29 -10.58 9.85
N ALA A 159 6.13 -11.62 9.88
CA ALA A 159 7.49 -11.49 10.37
C ALA A 159 8.31 -10.52 9.52
N SER A 160 9.36 -9.92 10.11
CA SER A 160 10.29 -9.06 9.36
C SER A 160 10.94 -9.81 8.19
N GLY A 161 11.11 -9.10 7.08
CA GLY A 161 11.69 -9.64 5.84
C GLY A 161 10.84 -10.70 5.12
N ALA A 162 9.60 -10.94 5.56
CA ALA A 162 8.72 -11.89 4.89
C ALA A 162 8.29 -11.40 3.50
N VAL A 163 8.20 -12.32 2.55
CA VAL A 163 7.71 -12.04 1.19
C VAL A 163 6.37 -12.74 1.01
N VAL A 164 5.28 -11.99 1.19
CA VAL A 164 3.92 -12.49 1.15
C VAL A 164 3.46 -12.55 -0.30
N THR A 165 3.28 -13.77 -0.82
CA THR A 165 2.91 -14.05 -2.22
C THR A 165 1.53 -14.67 -2.37
N LYS A 166 0.85 -14.97 -1.25
CA LYS A 166 -0.46 -15.62 -1.16
C LYS A 166 -1.21 -15.06 0.04
N ASP A 167 -2.52 -15.25 0.04
CA ASP A 167 -3.38 -14.83 1.14
C ASP A 167 -2.93 -15.41 2.47
N VAL A 168 -3.06 -14.60 3.52
CA VAL A 168 -2.72 -14.94 4.90
C VAL A 168 -4.03 -15.07 5.68
N PRO A 169 -4.32 -16.24 6.29
CA PRO A 169 -5.50 -16.41 7.14
C PRO A 169 -5.52 -15.46 8.34
N ASN A 170 -6.67 -15.37 9.01
CA ASN A 170 -6.76 -14.71 10.32
C ASN A 170 -5.90 -15.46 11.36
N ASN A 171 -5.47 -14.76 12.40
CA ASN A 171 -4.88 -15.35 13.63
C ASN A 171 -3.65 -16.25 13.37
N VAL A 172 -2.77 -15.87 12.44
CA VAL A 172 -1.52 -16.60 12.20
C VAL A 172 -0.32 -15.68 12.22
N VAL A 173 0.84 -16.25 12.52
CA VAL A 173 2.14 -15.65 12.23
C VAL A 173 2.66 -16.28 10.95
N VAL A 174 3.03 -15.47 9.95
CA VAL A 174 3.72 -15.93 8.74
C VAL A 174 5.12 -15.34 8.64
N GLY A 175 6.04 -16.06 8.01
CA GLY A 175 7.37 -15.53 7.72
C GLY A 175 8.13 -16.35 6.67
N GLY A 176 9.28 -15.81 6.24
CA GLY A 176 10.12 -16.39 5.20
C GLY A 176 9.84 -15.88 3.78
N ASN A 177 10.57 -16.43 2.82
CA ASN A 177 10.44 -16.13 1.39
C ASN A 177 10.38 -17.45 0.59
N PRO A 178 9.22 -17.86 0.05
CA PRO A 178 7.90 -17.22 0.25
C PRO A 178 7.41 -17.38 1.70
N ALA A 179 6.57 -16.45 2.16
CA ALA A 179 5.99 -16.49 3.50
C ALA A 179 5.14 -17.75 3.70
N LYS A 180 5.34 -18.41 4.84
CA LYS A 180 4.57 -19.59 5.28
C LYS A 180 4.08 -19.38 6.71
N VAL A 181 2.96 -20.03 7.06
CA VAL A 181 2.49 -20.07 8.44
C VAL A 181 3.54 -20.72 9.33
N ILE A 182 3.93 -20.01 10.39
CA ILE A 182 4.89 -20.46 11.40
C ILE A 182 4.14 -20.97 12.64
N LYS A 183 3.05 -20.29 13.02
CA LYS A 183 2.17 -20.69 14.12
C LYS A 183 0.81 -20.01 14.02
N THR A 184 -0.18 -20.53 14.74
CA THR A 184 -1.45 -19.88 15.03
C THR A 184 -1.32 -18.98 16.27
N ILE A 185 -2.22 -18.02 16.38
CA ILE A 185 -2.40 -17.14 17.54
C ILE A 185 -3.72 -17.55 18.20
N ASP A 186 -3.66 -17.98 19.45
CA ASP A 186 -4.85 -18.24 20.25
C ASP A 186 -5.29 -16.94 20.93
N LEU A 187 -6.56 -16.57 20.75
CA LEU A 187 -7.16 -15.32 21.25
C LEU A 187 -8.03 -15.58 22.49
#